data_AF-A0A0D3BYA3-F1
#
_entry.id   AF-A0A0D3BYA3-F1
#
_cell.length_a   1.000
_cell.length_b   1.000
_cell.length_c   1.000
_cell.angle_alpha   90.00
_cell.angle_beta   90.00
_cell.angle_gamma   90.00
#
_symmetry.space_group_name_H-M   'P 1'
#
loop_
_entity.id
_entity.type
_entity.pdbx_description
1 polymer ?
#
loop_
_entity_poly.entity_id
_entity_poly.type
_entity_poly.pdbx_seq_one_letter_code
_entity_poly.pdbx_strand_id
1 'polypeptide(L)'
;MALFTITPARWLACLYTPNSTGIKDARNHASCYYLRPCASGYLVRFMGSSSKARIDPAEEISHSKKQKDYVNMLSYSCDSEYGIPRRCACGGRIIDEVRVKQEYDTLPGKWFFTCVNYEGDGFHYRQPWVIGVQEQIESLTKRLEEAEQLLNLMPSLKNQIETLEAQAKGLTRQVDRLTAEVYNLTVQVADLEKLCFE
;
A
#
# COMPACT_ATOMS: atom_id res chain seq x y z
N MET A 1 21.65 -14.77 14.82
CA MET A 1 21.76 -14.06 13.52
C MET A 1 20.84 -14.74 12.54
N ALA A 2 19.63 -14.20 12.34
CA ALA A 2 18.70 -14.68 11.31
C ALA A 2 18.62 -13.60 10.24
N LEU A 3 19.09 -13.95 9.04
CA LEU A 3 19.01 -13.14 7.83
C LEU A 3 17.54 -13.12 7.38
N PHE A 4 16.90 -11.97 7.40
CA PHE A 4 15.60 -11.77 6.78
C PHE A 4 15.81 -11.34 5.32
N THR A 5 15.43 -12.21 4.39
CA THR A 5 15.24 -11.88 2.98
C THR A 5 13.94 -11.09 2.85
N ILE A 6 14.05 -9.84 2.37
CA ILE A 6 12.90 -8.95 2.15
C ILE A 6 12.30 -9.30 0.79
N THR A 7 11.13 -9.93 0.80
CA THR A 7 10.20 -9.94 -0.35
C THR A 7 9.06 -8.95 -0.06
N PRO A 8 8.70 -8.05 -1.00
CA PRO A 8 7.67 -7.05 -0.77
C PRO A 8 6.30 -7.65 -1.11
N ALA A 9 5.74 -8.47 -0.22
CA ALA A 9 4.37 -8.93 -0.38
C ALA A 9 3.67 -9.07 0.98
N ARG A 10 2.67 -8.20 1.20
CA ARG A 10 1.53 -8.38 2.12
C ARG A 10 1.88 -8.85 3.54
N TRP A 11 2.17 -7.90 4.42
CA TRP A 11 2.15 -8.16 5.86
C TRP A 11 0.74 -7.95 6.42
N LEU A 12 0.07 -9.06 6.71
CA LEU A 12 -1.09 -9.16 7.59
C LEU A 12 -0.54 -9.41 9.01
N ALA A 13 -0.41 -8.36 9.81
CA ALA A 13 -0.01 -8.49 11.21
C ALA A 13 -1.26 -8.65 12.08
N CYS A 14 -1.56 -9.88 12.50
CA CYS A 14 -2.48 -10.14 13.61
C CYS A 14 -1.75 -9.90 14.93
N LEU A 15 -1.97 -8.74 15.56
CA LEU A 15 -1.51 -8.48 16.92
C LEU A 15 -2.62 -8.85 17.90
N TYR A 16 -2.35 -9.86 18.73
CA TYR A 16 -3.18 -10.27 19.86
C TYR A 16 -2.76 -9.44 21.08
N THR A 17 -3.64 -8.60 21.63
CA THR A 17 -3.41 -7.93 22.91
C THR A 17 -4.25 -8.62 24.00
N PRO A 18 -3.64 -9.26 25.01
CA PRO A 18 -4.38 -9.75 26.15
C PRO A 18 -4.54 -8.59 27.13
N ASN A 19 -5.76 -8.06 27.29
CA ASN A 19 -6.06 -7.24 28.45
C ASN A 19 -7.00 -7.98 29.38
N SER A 20 -6.45 -8.30 30.54
CA SER A 20 -7.06 -8.92 31.70
C SER A 20 -8.16 -8.04 32.29
N THR A 21 -9.40 -8.48 32.21
CA THR A 21 -10.33 -8.60 33.35
C THR A 21 -11.56 -9.36 32.84
N GLY A 22 -11.89 -10.43 33.54
CA GLY A 22 -12.59 -11.57 32.96
C GLY A 22 -14.03 -11.32 32.54
N ILE A 23 -14.38 -11.89 31.39
CA ILE A 23 -15.58 -12.69 31.14
C ILE A 23 -15.16 -13.75 30.13
N LYS A 24 -15.45 -15.01 30.46
CA LYS A 24 -15.19 -16.19 29.63
C LYS A 24 -16.13 -16.13 28.43
N ASP A 25 -15.61 -15.93 27.23
CA ASP A 25 -16.11 -16.61 26.04
C ASP A 25 -15.16 -16.43 24.86
N ALA A 26 -14.40 -17.51 24.60
CA ALA A 26 -13.52 -17.65 23.46
C ALA A 26 -14.34 -18.01 22.22
N ARG A 27 -14.82 -17.01 21.46
CA ARG A 27 -15.29 -17.22 20.08
C ARG A 27 -14.85 -16.08 19.16
N ASN A 28 -13.77 -16.35 18.42
CA ASN A 28 -13.41 -15.82 17.10
C ASN A 28 -13.69 -14.33 16.83
N HIS A 29 -12.73 -13.47 17.16
CA HIS A 29 -12.63 -12.12 16.59
C HIS A 29 -11.25 -11.95 15.95
N ALA A 30 -11.16 -12.17 14.63
CA ALA A 30 -10.01 -11.77 13.83
C ALA A 30 -10.43 -10.58 12.96
N SER A 31 -9.98 -9.38 13.31
CA SER A 31 -10.12 -8.18 12.47
C SER A 31 -8.85 -7.98 11.66
N CYS A 32 -8.96 -8.00 10.33
CA CYS A 32 -7.88 -7.61 9.42
C CYS A 32 -7.77 -6.09 9.33
N TYR A 33 -6.61 -5.52 9.68
CA TYR A 33 -6.32 -4.09 9.57
C TYR A 33 -5.31 -3.81 8.46
N TYR A 34 -5.55 -2.79 7.63
CA TYR A 34 -4.56 -2.20 6.73
C TYR A 34 -4.01 -0.94 7.39
N LEU A 35 -2.75 -0.96 7.77
CA LEU A 35 -2.05 0.17 8.39
C LEU A 35 -1.25 0.91 7.32
N ARG A 36 -1.58 2.18 7.08
CA ARG A 36 -0.68 3.13 6.38
C ARG A 36 0.12 3.88 7.45
N PRO A 37 1.46 3.84 7.45
CA PRO A 37 2.25 4.61 8.41
C PRO A 37 2.18 6.10 8.07
N CYS A 38 1.81 6.93 9.05
CA CYS A 38 2.01 8.38 9.04
C CYS A 38 2.70 8.76 10.36
N ALA A 39 3.55 9.80 10.37
CA ALA A 39 4.33 10.16 11.56
C ALA A 39 3.49 10.60 12.77
N SER A 40 2.21 10.94 12.56
CA SER A 40 1.25 11.29 13.62
C SER A 40 0.47 10.08 14.17
N GLY A 41 0.86 8.84 13.83
CA GLY A 41 0.26 7.62 14.37
C GLY A 41 -0.59 6.85 13.34
N TYR A 42 -0.78 5.58 13.65
CA TYR A 42 -1.44 4.61 12.78
C TYR A 42 -2.94 4.94 12.56
N LEU A 43 -3.36 5.09 11.32
CA LEU A 43 -4.77 5.26 10.95
C LEU A 43 -5.50 3.90 11.08
N VAL A 44 -6.16 3.67 12.22
CA VAL A 44 -6.92 2.43 12.48
C VAL A 44 -8.27 2.49 11.77
N ARG A 45 -8.51 1.59 10.81
CA ARG A 45 -9.83 1.38 10.22
C ARG A 45 -10.64 0.44 11.11
N PHE A 46 -11.59 0.96 11.89
CA PHE A 46 -12.53 0.16 12.68
C PHE A 46 -13.59 -0.46 11.76
N MET A 47 -13.70 -1.79 11.71
CA MET A 47 -14.92 -2.48 11.27
C MET A 47 -15.81 -2.68 12.50
N GLY A 48 -16.95 -1.99 12.54
CA GLY A 48 -17.80 -1.87 13.72
C GLY A 48 -18.39 -3.20 14.21
N SER A 49 -18.36 -3.40 15.53
CA SER A 49 -19.07 -4.46 16.24
C SER A 49 -20.57 -4.16 16.28
N SER A 50 -21.39 -5.10 15.82
CA SER A 50 -22.85 -4.95 15.75
C SER A 50 -23.50 -5.22 17.10
N SER A 51 -23.79 -4.16 17.85
CA SER A 51 -24.76 -4.16 18.95
C SER A 51 -25.99 -3.39 18.47
N LYS A 52 -27.03 -4.10 18.04
CA LYS A 52 -28.27 -3.51 17.48
C LYS A 52 -29.09 -2.79 18.57
N ALA A 53 -28.73 -1.55 18.88
CA ALA A 53 -29.73 -0.54 19.20
C ALA A 53 -30.34 -0.06 17.87
N ARG A 54 -31.66 0.03 17.79
CA ARG A 54 -32.37 0.44 16.55
C ARG A 54 -32.19 1.95 16.35
N ILE A 55 -31.03 2.34 15.81
CA ILE A 55 -30.76 3.71 15.36
C ILE A 55 -31.68 4.01 14.16
N ASP A 56 -32.26 5.21 14.13
CA ASP A 56 -33.03 5.68 12.97
C ASP A 56 -32.13 5.68 11.71
N PRO A 57 -32.52 5.07 10.58
CA PRO A 57 -31.72 5.06 9.36
C PRO A 57 -31.19 6.44 8.93
N ALA A 58 -31.93 7.52 9.19
CA ALA A 58 -31.45 8.88 8.90
C ALA A 58 -30.28 9.31 9.81
N GLU A 59 -30.32 8.92 11.08
CA GLU A 59 -29.26 9.17 12.05
C GLU A 59 -28.01 8.33 11.76
N GLU A 60 -28.20 7.08 11.32
CA GLU A 60 -27.09 6.22 10.87
C GLU A 60 -26.36 6.80 9.65
N ILE A 61 -27.10 7.29 8.65
CA ILE A 61 -26.52 7.97 7.47
C ILE A 61 -25.76 9.23 7.88
N SER A 62 -26.34 10.05 8.76
CA SER A 62 -25.71 11.27 9.26
C SER A 62 -24.41 10.97 10.04
N HIS A 63 -24.44 9.97 10.91
CA HIS A 63 -23.28 9.53 11.66
C HIS A 63 -22.17 9.01 10.74
N SER A 64 -22.52 8.16 9.77
CA SER A 64 -21.57 7.64 8.79
C SER A 64 -20.92 8.75 7.97
N LYS A 65 -21.70 9.75 7.54
CA LYS A 65 -21.21 10.91 6.82
C LYS A 65 -20.20 11.72 7.66
N LYS A 66 -20.54 12.04 8.91
CA LYS A 66 -19.63 12.76 9.83
C LYS A 66 -18.34 12.00 10.07
N GLN A 67 -18.43 10.68 10.27
CA GLN A 67 -17.26 9.84 10.46
C GLN A 67 -16.35 9.82 9.22
N LYS A 68 -16.94 9.73 8.02
CA LYS A 68 -16.21 9.82 6.76
C LYS A 68 -15.52 11.18 6.60
N ASP A 69 -16.22 12.26 6.91
CA ASP A 69 -15.68 13.62 6.80
C ASP A 69 -14.51 13.83 7.78
N TYR A 70 -14.60 13.28 9.00
CA TYR A 70 -13.51 13.29 9.97
C TYR A 70 -12.27 12.52 9.48
N VAL A 71 -12.45 11.31 8.93
CA VAL A 71 -11.35 10.52 8.35
C VAL A 71 -10.69 11.25 7.18
N ASN A 72 -11.50 11.88 6.32
CA ASN A 72 -10.98 12.68 5.21
C ASN A 72 -10.15 13.87 5.71
N MET A 73 -10.65 14.59 6.72
CA MET A 73 -9.93 15.71 7.34
C MET A 73 -8.55 15.27 7.87
N LEU A 74 -8.50 14.17 8.63
CA LEU A 74 -7.24 13.62 9.13
C LEU A 74 -6.27 13.27 7.98
N SER A 75 -6.78 12.67 6.89
CA SER A 75 -5.96 12.38 5.72
C SER A 75 -5.37 13.64 5.09
N TYR A 76 -6.15 14.72 4.98
CA TYR A 76 -5.66 15.98 4.41
C TYR A 76 -4.60 16.65 5.28
N SER A 77 -4.75 16.57 6.61
CA SER A 77 -3.73 17.05 7.54
C SER A 77 -2.42 16.26 7.38
N CYS A 78 -2.50 14.93 7.29
CA CYS A 78 -1.34 14.09 7.03
C CYS A 78 -0.67 14.37 5.67
N ASP A 79 -1.46 14.59 4.62
CA ASP A 79 -0.93 14.93 3.29
C ASP A 79 -0.13 16.25 3.31
N SER A 80 -0.48 17.18 4.22
CA SER A 80 0.23 18.45 4.38
C SER A 80 1.57 18.33 5.12
N GLU A 81 1.82 17.21 5.82
CA GLU A 81 3.10 16.96 6.49
C GLU A 81 4.21 16.54 5.49
N TYR A 82 3.83 16.04 4.30
CA TYR A 82 4.76 15.43 3.34
C TYR A 82 4.60 15.95 1.91
N GLY A 83 4.32 17.24 1.78
CA GLY A 83 4.27 17.95 0.50
C GLY A 83 3.03 18.82 0.36
N ILE A 84 2.68 19.16 -0.89
CA ILE A 84 1.56 20.05 -1.18
C ILE A 84 0.26 19.23 -1.14
N PRO A 85 -0.64 19.46 -0.17
CA PRO A 85 -1.89 18.73 -0.08
C PRO A 85 -2.82 19.15 -1.22
N ARG A 86 -3.67 18.23 -1.70
CA ARG A 86 -4.69 18.56 -2.72
C ARG A 86 -5.89 19.30 -2.14
N ARG A 87 -6.14 19.11 -0.85
CA ARG A 87 -7.23 19.72 -0.09
C ARG A 87 -6.72 20.14 1.27
N CYS A 88 -7.25 21.25 1.78
CA CYS A 88 -7.03 21.68 3.15
C CYS A 88 -7.85 20.78 4.10
N ALA A 89 -7.45 20.71 5.38
CA ALA A 89 -8.21 20.03 6.44
C ALA A 89 -9.69 20.46 6.51
N CYS A 90 -9.99 21.71 6.19
CA CYS A 90 -11.37 22.20 6.07
C CYS A 90 -12.17 21.65 4.87
N GLY A 91 -11.56 20.85 3.99
CA GLY A 91 -12.13 20.33 2.76
C GLY A 91 -11.99 21.27 1.53
N GLY A 92 -11.58 22.52 1.76
CA GLY A 92 -11.30 23.50 0.71
C GLY A 92 -10.23 23.04 -0.27
N ARG A 93 -10.35 23.45 -1.53
CA ARG A 93 -9.31 23.18 -2.55
C ARG A 93 -8.09 24.04 -2.30
N ILE A 94 -6.90 23.50 -2.57
CA ILE A 94 -5.68 24.29 -2.64
C ILE A 94 -5.58 24.93 -4.04
N ILE A 95 -5.28 26.22 -4.08
CA ILE A 95 -5.16 27.05 -5.28
C ILE A 95 -3.78 27.71 -5.33
N ASP A 96 -3.34 28.05 -6.54
CA ASP A 96 -2.12 28.81 -6.76
C ASP A 96 -2.45 30.30 -6.65
N GLU A 97 -2.12 30.89 -5.50
CA GLU A 97 -2.34 32.30 -5.21
C GLU A 97 -1.10 33.10 -5.61
N VAL A 98 -1.27 34.04 -6.54
CA VAL A 98 -0.27 35.07 -6.83
C VAL A 98 -0.65 36.33 -6.07
N ARG A 99 0.20 36.80 -5.16
CA ARG A 99 -0.07 38.06 -4.45
C ARG A 99 -0.02 39.25 -5.40
N VAL A 100 -1.17 39.89 -5.60
CA VAL A 100 -1.28 41.20 -6.24
C VAL A 100 -0.71 42.25 -5.28
N LYS A 101 0.08 43.18 -5.81
CA LYS A 101 0.72 44.27 -5.05
C LYS A 101 -0.30 44.98 -4.16
N GLN A 102 -0.18 44.86 -2.84
CA GLN A 102 -0.86 45.77 -1.91
C GLN A 102 0.01 47.03 -1.70
N GLU A 103 -0.62 48.13 -1.30
CA GLU A 103 -0.01 49.46 -1.19
C GLU A 103 1.25 49.51 -0.29
N TYR A 104 1.36 48.58 0.66
CA TYR A 104 2.47 48.45 1.60
C TYR A 104 3.34 47.19 1.38
N ASP A 105 3.08 46.41 0.33
CA ASP A 105 3.82 45.19 0.06
C ASP A 105 5.09 45.51 -0.73
N THR A 106 6.26 45.39 -0.08
CA THR A 106 7.57 45.68 -0.68
C THR A 106 7.97 44.67 -1.76
N LEU A 107 7.28 43.54 -1.87
CA LEU A 107 7.59 42.45 -2.81
C LEU A 107 6.32 41.91 -3.50
N PRO A 108 5.75 42.66 -4.48
CA PRO A 108 4.67 42.15 -5.31
C PRO A 108 5.08 40.89 -6.09
N GLY A 109 4.14 39.95 -6.26
CA GLY A 109 4.33 38.79 -7.16
C GLY A 109 4.87 37.51 -6.52
N LYS A 110 4.86 37.37 -5.18
CA LYS A 110 5.15 36.08 -4.54
C LYS A 110 4.01 35.08 -4.72
N TRP A 111 4.35 33.83 -5.00
CA TRP A 111 3.40 32.75 -5.26
C TRP A 111 3.26 31.86 -4.03
N PHE A 112 2.03 31.42 -3.77
CA PHE A 112 1.68 30.56 -2.65
C PHE A 112 0.72 29.45 -3.10
N PHE A 113 0.83 28.30 -2.46
CA PHE A 113 -0.24 27.32 -2.42
C PHE A 113 -1.14 27.66 -1.24
N THR A 114 -2.39 28.02 -1.52
CA THR A 114 -3.31 28.56 -0.50
C THR A 114 -4.65 27.83 -0.54
N CYS A 115 -5.26 27.61 0.61
CA CYS A 115 -6.65 27.15 0.68
C CYS A 115 -7.61 28.20 0.12
N VAL A 116 -8.60 27.79 -0.67
CA VAL A 116 -9.66 28.70 -1.17
C VAL A 116 -10.42 29.44 -0.06
N ASN A 117 -10.48 28.88 1.14
CA ASN A 117 -11.12 29.47 2.31
C ASN A 117 -10.12 30.18 3.23
N TYR A 118 -8.92 30.53 2.76
CA TYR A 118 -7.90 31.13 3.61
C TYR A 118 -8.29 32.54 4.08
N GLU A 119 -8.36 32.72 5.40
CA GLU A 119 -8.75 33.99 6.04
C GLU A 119 -7.63 34.59 6.92
N GLY A 120 -6.44 33.99 6.95
CA GLY A 120 -5.34 34.45 7.83
C GLY A 120 -5.49 34.01 9.29
N ASP A 121 -6.35 33.04 9.55
CA ASP A 121 -6.70 32.49 10.85
C ASP A 121 -5.67 31.49 11.41
N GLY A 122 -4.74 31.03 10.58
CA GLY A 122 -3.75 30.01 10.93
C GLY A 122 -4.27 28.57 10.88
N PHE A 123 -5.56 28.35 10.58
CA PHE A 123 -6.15 27.02 10.43
C PHE A 123 -6.19 26.55 8.98
N HIS A 124 -6.09 27.49 8.04
CA HIS A 124 -6.07 27.18 6.61
C HIS A 124 -4.65 27.03 6.06
N TYR A 125 -4.48 26.02 5.21
CA TYR A 125 -3.20 25.73 4.56
C TYR A 125 -2.75 26.92 3.71
N ARG A 126 -1.50 27.35 3.94
CA ARG A 126 -0.84 28.35 3.11
C ARG A 126 0.67 28.18 3.17
N GLN A 127 1.29 27.89 2.03
CA GLN A 127 2.72 27.63 1.92
C GLN A 127 3.32 28.41 0.75
N PRO A 128 4.52 29.00 0.88
CA PRO A 128 5.23 29.59 -0.26
C PRO A 128 5.47 28.55 -1.35
N TRP A 129 5.24 28.93 -2.61
CA TRP A 129 5.35 28.02 -3.75
C TRP A 129 6.72 27.34 -3.83
N VAL A 130 7.80 28.10 -3.59
CA VAL A 130 9.18 27.58 -3.64
C VAL A 130 9.41 26.43 -2.66
N ILE A 131 8.84 26.49 -1.45
CA ILE A 131 8.98 25.43 -0.45
C ILE A 131 8.21 24.20 -0.89
N GLY A 132 6.95 24.37 -1.30
CA GLY A 132 6.12 23.25 -1.77
C GLY A 132 6.72 22.54 -2.98
N VAL A 133 7.25 23.29 -3.94
CA VAL A 133 7.90 22.70 -5.12
C VAL A 133 9.20 21.99 -4.76
N GLN A 134 10.01 22.56 -3.87
CA GLN A 134 11.24 21.92 -3.39
C GLN A 134 10.94 20.56 -2.74
N GLU A 135 9.95 20.50 -1.84
CA GLU A 135 9.51 19.25 -1.20
C GLU A 135 9.04 18.21 -2.23
N GLN A 136 8.30 18.63 -3.26
CA GLN A 136 7.89 17.72 -4.34
C GLN A 136 9.08 17.20 -5.15
N ILE A 137 10.05 18.06 -5.46
CA ILE A 137 11.26 17.67 -6.21
C ILE A 137 12.08 16.66 -5.41
N GLU A 138 12.28 16.89 -4.10
CA GLU A 138 13.03 15.98 -3.23
C GLU A 138 12.35 14.60 -3.15
N SER A 139 11.03 14.58 -2.96
CA SER A 139 10.23 13.35 -2.94
C SER A 139 10.29 12.59 -4.27
N LEU A 140 10.18 13.30 -5.40
CA LEU A 140 10.29 12.70 -6.73
C LEU A 140 11.70 12.18 -7.01
N THR A 141 12.73 12.92 -6.60
CA THR A 141 14.13 12.50 -6.74
C THR A 141 14.38 11.19 -6.01
N LYS A 142 13.94 11.09 -4.74
CA LYS A 142 14.08 9.84 -3.97
C LYS A 142 13.39 8.65 -4.65
N ARG A 143 12.17 8.83 -5.14
CA ARG A 143 11.44 7.77 -5.86
C ARG A 143 12.11 7.38 -7.17
N LEU A 144 12.78 8.33 -7.83
CA LEU A 144 13.53 8.08 -9.05
C LEU A 144 14.79 7.26 -8.74
N GLU A 145 15.53 7.60 -7.69
CA GLU A 145 16.69 6.83 -7.20
C GLU A 145 16.29 5.39 -6.84
N GLU A 146 15.16 5.20 -6.15
CA GLU A 146 14.63 3.87 -5.85
C GLU A 146 14.29 3.08 -7.14
N ALA A 147 13.70 3.73 -8.14
CA ALA A 147 13.40 3.10 -9.42
C ALA A 147 14.66 2.74 -10.22
N GLU A 148 15.68 3.60 -10.18
CA GLU A 148 16.97 3.35 -10.82
C GLU A 148 17.69 2.14 -10.20
N GLN A 149 17.65 2.00 -8.88
CA GLN A 149 18.17 0.82 -8.19
C GLN A 149 17.48 -0.47 -8.67
N LEU A 150 16.17 -0.45 -8.87
CA LEU A 150 15.44 -1.61 -9.41
C LEU A 150 15.83 -1.92 -10.86
N LEU A 151 16.04 -0.90 -11.70
CA LEU A 151 16.52 -1.09 -13.07
C LEU A 151 17.92 -1.73 -13.09
N ASN A 152 18.79 -1.36 -12.16
CA ASN A 152 20.13 -1.95 -12.04
C ASN A 152 20.10 -3.44 -11.64
N LEU A 153 19.02 -3.91 -10.98
CA LEU A 153 18.84 -5.33 -10.66
C LEU A 153 18.31 -6.17 -11.83
N MET A 154 17.74 -5.52 -12.86
CA MET A 154 17.10 -6.17 -13.99
C MET A 154 18.03 -7.11 -14.78
N PRO A 155 19.30 -6.77 -15.08
CA PRO A 155 20.20 -7.69 -15.79
C PRO A 155 20.47 -8.98 -15.03
N SER A 156 20.64 -8.90 -13.70
CA SER A 156 20.86 -10.07 -12.85
C SER A 156 19.65 -10.99 -12.84
N LEU A 157 18.44 -10.43 -12.68
CA LEU A 157 17.20 -11.19 -12.74
C LEU A 157 17.00 -11.84 -14.11
N LYS A 158 17.31 -11.13 -15.20
CA LYS A 158 17.25 -11.68 -16.56
C LYS A 158 18.17 -12.90 -16.72
N ASN A 159 19.42 -12.81 -16.27
CA ASN A 159 20.36 -13.94 -16.32
C ASN A 159 19.88 -15.15 -15.49
N GLN A 160 19.25 -14.90 -14.33
CA GLN A 160 18.66 -15.97 -13.52
C GLN A 160 17.49 -16.65 -14.23
N ILE A 161 16.62 -15.89 -14.89
CA ILE A 161 15.51 -16.43 -15.68
C ILE A 161 16.05 -17.29 -16.82
N GLU A 162 17.01 -16.80 -17.60
CA GLU A 162 17.62 -17.56 -18.70
C GLU A 162 18.24 -18.88 -18.20
N THR A 163 18.90 -18.85 -17.03
CA THR A 163 19.46 -20.04 -16.40
C THR A 163 18.39 -21.04 -15.98
N LEU A 164 17.32 -20.58 -15.33
CA LEU A 164 16.21 -21.43 -14.91
C LEU A 164 15.46 -22.02 -16.10
N GLU A 165 15.28 -21.27 -17.18
CA GLU A 165 14.69 -21.76 -18.43
C GLU A 165 15.54 -22.87 -19.06
N ALA A 166 16.87 -22.73 -19.05
CA ALA A 166 17.77 -23.76 -19.53
C ALA A 166 17.69 -25.04 -18.69
N GLN A 167 17.61 -24.91 -17.37
CA GLN A 167 17.43 -26.05 -16.45
C GLN A 167 16.09 -26.74 -16.67
N ALA A 168 15.00 -25.98 -16.79
CA ALA A 168 13.67 -26.52 -17.07
C ALA A 168 13.65 -27.33 -18.37
N LYS A 169 14.23 -26.79 -19.46
CA LYS A 169 14.38 -27.53 -20.73
C LYS A 169 15.21 -28.81 -20.57
N GLY A 170 16.26 -28.78 -19.77
CA GLY A 170 17.07 -29.95 -19.46
C GLY A 170 16.29 -31.03 -18.70
N LEU A 171 15.50 -30.64 -17.71
CA LEU A 171 14.63 -31.55 -16.94
C LEU A 171 13.52 -32.13 -17.81
N THR A 172 12.89 -31.35 -18.69
CA THR A 172 11.87 -31.83 -19.63
C THR A 172 12.42 -32.98 -20.49
N ARG A 173 13.63 -32.84 -21.05
CA ARG A 173 14.26 -33.91 -21.83
C ARG A 173 14.51 -35.18 -21.03
N GLN A 174 14.84 -35.05 -19.75
CA GLN A 174 15.03 -36.21 -18.87
C GLN A 174 13.70 -36.92 -18.60
N VAL A 175 12.63 -36.17 -18.37
CA VAL A 175 11.28 -36.72 -18.23
C VAL A 175 10.85 -37.44 -19.50
N ASP A 176 11.07 -36.86 -20.68
CA ASP A 176 10.73 -37.50 -21.96
C ASP A 176 11.48 -38.82 -22.15
N ARG A 177 12.79 -38.84 -21.85
CA ARG A 177 13.60 -40.06 -21.91
C ARG A 177 13.10 -41.15 -20.96
N LEU A 178 12.89 -40.80 -19.69
CA LEU A 178 12.42 -41.74 -18.68
C LEU A 178 11.01 -42.25 -19.01
N THR A 179 10.15 -41.40 -19.57
CA THR A 179 8.81 -41.79 -20.02
C THR A 179 8.89 -42.85 -21.13
N ALA A 180 9.78 -42.68 -22.09
CA ALA A 180 10.01 -43.67 -23.15
C ALA A 180 10.57 -45.00 -22.59
N GLU A 181 11.48 -44.94 -21.62
CA GLU A 181 12.03 -46.13 -20.94
C GLU A 181 10.95 -46.90 -20.15
N VAL A 182 10.12 -46.18 -19.39
CA VAL A 182 8.98 -46.77 -18.67
C VAL A 182 8.00 -47.42 -19.65
N TYR A 183 7.71 -46.77 -20.78
CA TYR A 183 6.84 -47.34 -21.81
C TYR A 183 7.39 -48.66 -22.36
N ASN A 184 8.68 -48.71 -22.71
CA ASN A 184 9.32 -49.93 -23.21
C ASN A 184 9.29 -51.07 -22.17
N LEU A 185 9.61 -50.78 -20.92
CA LEU A 185 9.52 -51.77 -19.84
C LEU A 185 8.09 -52.26 -19.63
N THR A 186 7.10 -51.37 -19.75
CA THR A 186 5.68 -51.74 -19.64
C THR A 186 5.27 -52.75 -20.73
N VAL A 187 5.75 -52.56 -21.96
CA VAL A 187 5.52 -53.51 -23.07
C VAL A 187 6.19 -54.86 -22.77
N GLN A 188 7.44 -54.85 -22.32
CA GLN A 188 8.17 -56.09 -21.99
C GLN A 188 7.49 -56.88 -20.86
N VAL A 189 6.98 -56.19 -19.83
CA VAL A 189 6.20 -56.82 -18.75
C VAL A 189 4.93 -57.47 -19.31
N ALA A 190 4.19 -56.77 -20.17
CA ALA A 190 2.98 -57.32 -20.78
C ALA A 190 3.25 -58.57 -21.64
N ASP A 191 4.37 -58.59 -22.38
CA ASP A 191 4.78 -59.76 -23.17
C ASP A 191 5.17 -60.95 -22.26
N LEU A 192 5.89 -60.69 -21.17
CA LEU A 192 6.24 -61.71 -20.18
C LEU A 192 5.01 -62.26 -19.44
N GLU A 193 4.03 -61.41 -19.12
CA GLU A 193 2.77 -61.84 -18.51
C GLU A 193 2.01 -62.82 -19.42
N LYS A 194 1.94 -62.57 -20.73
CA LYS A 194 1.33 -63.52 -21.67
C LYS A 194 2.04 -64.87 -21.66
N LEU A 195 3.37 -64.88 -21.71
CA LEU A 195 4.15 -66.12 -21.69
C LEU A 195 4.03 -66.93 -20.39
N CYS A 196 3.73 -66.27 -19.27
CA CYS A 196 3.61 -66.93 -17.96
C CYS A 196 2.19 -67.46 -17.67
N PHE A 197 1.16 -66.93 -18.33
CA PHE A 197 -0.25 -67.20 -17.99
C PHE A 197 -1.09 -67.76 -19.16
N GLU A 198 -0.53 -67.91 -20.36
CA GLU A 198 -1.05 -68.75 -21.46
C GLU A 198 -0.43 -70.16 -21.45
#